data_AF-A0A0C3B1G8-F1
#
_entry.id   AF-A0A0C3B1G8-F1
#
_cell.length_a   1.000
_cell.length_b   1.000
_cell.length_c   1.000
_cell.angle_alpha   90.00
_cell.angle_beta   90.00
_cell.angle_gamma   90.00
#
_symmetry.space_group_name_H-M   'P 1'
#
loop_
_entity.id
_entity.type
_entity.pdbx_description
1 polymer ?
#
loop_
_entity_poly.entity_id
_entity_poly.type
_entity_poly.pdbx_seq_one_letter_code
_entity_poly.pdbx_strand_id
1 'polypeptide(L)'
;MIVTLILVAIAGLIGLGINVPLVGALIRFRANYTPRSLHLDQEGQPEPHAGPVISNYFAMLFRIKRIEGWSGLWKGYMPSALSSIIIITFVGIIGASMSFRPGGAHTVEIESSFRLVLYASFLALLTTPFTVIINRAITTPHKLPWFAPLRSLQILLTPYELHRPWALYLGPGLLLARSLHVFWLVFVQRGMRRLLLPDFKTVYDGGDQRNMFTGLSPIGVGFYIAFVGISAVLVLTPLEVIATRLSVQRNNSQSGGFGPAAQDEDQPDLEFAGRDEDVIALRPEDQPYSSFIECGKTILEEEGPETLLRAWWVTMAATLIGAFS
;
A
#
# COMPACT_ATOMS: atom_id res chain seq x y z
N MET A 1 -29.60 1.42 9.29
CA MET A 1 -28.23 0.94 9.57
C MET A 1 -27.78 -0.13 8.57
N ILE A 2 -28.46 -1.27 8.46
CA ILE A 2 -28.08 -2.36 7.52
C ILE A 2 -28.08 -1.88 6.06
N VAL A 3 -29.15 -1.21 5.61
CA VAL A 3 -29.24 -0.67 4.24
C VAL A 3 -28.12 0.33 3.95
N THR A 4 -27.81 1.22 4.89
CA THR A 4 -26.70 2.20 4.76
C THR A 4 -25.35 1.50 4.64
N LEU A 5 -25.10 0.46 5.45
CA LEU A 5 -23.86 -0.30 5.40
C LEU A 5 -23.72 -1.05 4.07
N ILE A 6 -24.81 -1.62 3.55
CA ILE A 6 -24.84 -2.27 2.24
C ILE A 6 -24.56 -1.25 1.12
N LEU A 7 -25.18 -0.07 1.15
CA LEU A 7 -24.93 0.98 0.15
C LEU A 7 -23.48 1.44 0.17
N VAL A 8 -22.90 1.65 1.36
CA VAL A 8 -21.49 2.01 1.52
C VAL A 8 -20.57 0.88 1.02
N ALA A 9 -20.89 -0.38 1.31
CA ALA A 9 -20.13 -1.52 0.81
C ALA A 9 -20.17 -1.62 -0.72
N ILE A 10 -21.34 -1.46 -1.34
CA ILE A 10 -21.48 -1.47 -2.81
C ILE A 10 -20.69 -0.31 -3.44
N ALA A 11 -20.85 0.90 -2.91
CA ALA A 11 -20.11 2.07 -3.39
C ALA A 11 -18.59 1.86 -3.26
N GLY A 12 -18.14 1.28 -2.14
CA GLY A 12 -16.75 0.91 -1.91
C GLY A 12 -16.22 -0.12 -2.92
N LEU A 13 -16.99 -1.17 -3.21
CA LEU A 13 -16.62 -2.21 -4.18
C LEU A 13 -16.52 -1.66 -5.61
N ILE A 14 -17.42 -0.74 -5.99
CA ILE A 14 -17.34 -0.02 -7.28
C ILE A 14 -16.10 0.86 -7.31
N GLY A 15 -15.84 1.61 -6.24
CA GLY A 15 -14.65 2.44 -6.10
C GLY A 15 -13.35 1.63 -6.21
N LEU A 16 -13.30 0.43 -5.64
CA LEU A 16 -12.17 -0.49 -5.80
C LEU A 16 -11.98 -0.92 -7.25
N GLY A 17 -13.05 -1.06 -8.03
CA GLY A 17 -12.95 -1.45 -9.44
C GLY A 17 -12.13 -0.46 -10.28
N ILE A 18 -12.17 0.82 -9.91
CA ILE A 18 -11.41 1.90 -10.55
C ILE A 18 -10.01 2.01 -9.94
N ASN A 19 -9.90 1.92 -8.61
CA ASN A 19 -8.64 2.16 -7.90
C ASN A 19 -7.65 0.98 -7.99
N VAL A 20 -8.12 -0.27 -7.99
CA VAL A 20 -7.25 -1.46 -7.97
C VAL A 20 -6.30 -1.51 -9.18
N PRO A 21 -6.73 -1.27 -10.43
CA PRO A 21 -5.80 -1.18 -11.56
C PRO A 21 -4.69 -0.15 -11.40
N LEU A 22 -5.02 1.01 -10.82
CA LEU A 22 -4.05 2.09 -10.61
C LEU A 22 -3.06 1.76 -9.50
N VAL A 23 -3.58 1.33 -8.35
CA VAL A 23 -2.75 0.91 -7.20
C VAL A 23 -1.92 -0.33 -7.55
N GLY A 24 -2.48 -1.26 -8.33
CA GLY A 24 -1.78 -2.46 -8.80
C GLY A 24 -0.62 -2.15 -9.74
N ALA A 25 -0.75 -1.16 -10.62
CA ALA A 25 0.37 -0.68 -11.42
C ALA A 25 1.42 0.04 -10.55
N LEU A 26 0.99 0.80 -9.55
CA LEU A 26 1.87 1.53 -8.63
C LEU A 26 2.75 0.56 -7.82
N ILE A 27 2.14 -0.46 -7.22
CA ILE A 27 2.82 -1.47 -6.42
C ILE A 27 3.86 -2.20 -7.28
N ARG A 28 3.49 -2.64 -8.48
CA ARG A 28 4.44 -3.28 -9.41
C ARG A 28 5.59 -2.35 -9.79
N PHE A 29 5.30 -1.08 -10.07
CA PHE A 29 6.34 -0.10 -10.43
C PHE A 29 7.34 0.16 -9.29
N ARG A 30 6.87 0.15 -8.03
CA ARG A 30 7.72 0.32 -6.84
C ARG A 30 8.46 -0.95 -6.43
N ALA A 31 7.85 -2.11 -6.65
CA ALA A 31 8.44 -3.41 -6.40
C ALA A 31 9.46 -3.84 -7.46
N ASN A 32 9.38 -3.28 -8.68
CA ASN A 32 10.29 -3.62 -9.77
C ASN A 32 11.75 -3.30 -9.39
N TYR A 33 12.56 -4.35 -9.28
CA TYR A 33 13.98 -4.27 -9.01
C TYR A 33 14.73 -3.95 -10.31
N THR A 34 15.55 -2.89 -10.32
CA THR A 34 16.34 -2.50 -11.50
C THR A 34 17.75 -2.09 -11.09
N PRO A 35 18.68 -3.04 -10.90
CA PRO A 35 20.04 -2.74 -10.47
C PRO A 35 20.79 -1.96 -11.56
N ARG A 36 21.61 -0.98 -11.14
CA ARG A 36 22.49 -0.20 -12.04
C ARG A 36 23.80 -0.94 -12.36
N SER A 37 24.20 -1.87 -11.49
CA SER A 37 25.39 -2.71 -11.68
C SER A 37 25.05 -3.99 -12.43
N LEU A 38 25.90 -4.36 -13.40
CA LEU A 38 25.94 -5.70 -13.95
C LEU A 38 26.31 -6.66 -12.82
N HIS A 39 25.35 -7.48 -12.38
CA HIS A 39 25.67 -8.62 -11.54
C HIS A 39 26.37 -9.66 -12.41
N LEU A 40 27.54 -10.10 -11.95
CA LEU A 40 28.20 -11.28 -12.50
C LEU A 40 27.66 -12.46 -11.70
N ASP A 41 27.25 -13.52 -12.39
CA ASP A 41 26.90 -14.80 -11.77
C ASP A 41 28.04 -15.33 -10.89
N GLN A 42 27.74 -16.35 -10.08
CA GLN A 42 28.77 -17.10 -9.33
C GLN A 42 29.89 -17.65 -10.24
N GLU A 43 29.64 -17.79 -11.54
CA GLU A 43 30.60 -18.21 -12.56
C GLU A 43 31.30 -17.04 -13.29
N GLY A 44 31.07 -15.78 -12.88
CA GLY A 44 31.69 -14.60 -13.49
C GLY A 44 31.12 -14.21 -14.86
N GLN A 45 30.01 -14.83 -15.28
CA GLN A 45 29.25 -14.47 -16.49
C GLN A 45 28.37 -13.26 -16.18
N PRO A 46 28.25 -12.26 -17.07
CA PRO A 46 27.30 -11.16 -16.86
C PRO A 46 25.87 -11.69 -16.92
N GLU A 47 25.15 -11.67 -15.81
CA GLU A 47 23.71 -11.94 -15.85
C GLU A 47 23.05 -10.86 -16.71
N PRO A 48 22.22 -11.24 -17.69
CA PRO A 48 21.44 -10.27 -18.44
C PRO A 48 20.52 -9.55 -17.45
N HIS A 49 20.68 -8.23 -17.34
CA HIS A 49 19.84 -7.27 -16.61
C HIS A 49 18.62 -7.91 -15.94
N ALA A 50 18.61 -7.97 -14.60
CA ALA A 50 17.49 -8.47 -13.82
C ALA A 50 16.24 -7.60 -14.07
N GLY A 51 15.47 -7.94 -15.10
CA GLY A 51 14.17 -7.38 -15.40
C GLY A 51 14.08 -6.25 -16.42
N PRO A 52 12.85 -5.94 -16.84
CA PRO A 52 12.56 -4.85 -17.77
C PRO A 52 12.84 -3.48 -17.13
N VAL A 53 13.61 -2.64 -17.82
CA VAL A 53 13.78 -1.23 -17.45
C VAL A 53 12.50 -0.47 -17.79
N ILE A 54 11.71 -0.15 -16.77
CA ILE A 54 10.44 0.55 -16.92
C ILE A 54 10.62 1.97 -16.45
N SER A 55 10.55 2.92 -17.39
CA SER A 55 10.81 4.33 -17.12
C SER A 55 9.66 5.03 -16.40
N ASN A 56 8.42 4.64 -16.67
CA ASN A 56 7.24 5.40 -16.27
C ASN A 56 6.11 4.52 -15.70
N TYR A 57 5.35 5.07 -14.76
CA TYR A 57 4.15 4.45 -14.19
C TYR A 57 3.14 3.99 -15.26
N PHE A 58 2.87 4.84 -16.26
CA PHE A 58 1.95 4.46 -17.35
C PHE A 58 2.52 3.37 -18.25
N ALA A 59 3.84 3.33 -18.45
CA ALA A 59 4.49 2.26 -19.19
C ALA A 59 4.30 0.91 -18.47
N MET A 60 4.36 0.89 -17.14
CA MET A 60 4.00 -0.29 -16.33
C MET A 60 2.55 -0.71 -16.58
N LEU A 61 1.60 0.24 -16.56
CA LEU A 61 0.17 -0.06 -16.76
C LEU A 61 -0.12 -0.66 -18.15
N PHE A 62 0.48 -0.10 -19.20
CA PHE A 62 0.36 -0.67 -20.55
C PHE A 62 1.06 -2.02 -20.69
N ARG A 63 2.20 -2.21 -20.01
CA ARG A 63 2.93 -3.49 -19.98
C ARG A 63 2.10 -4.59 -19.31
N ILE A 64 1.46 -4.32 -18.17
CA ILE A 64 0.52 -5.27 -17.52
C ILE A 64 -0.57 -5.69 -18.50
N LYS A 65 -1.22 -4.71 -19.15
CA LYS A 65 -2.29 -4.99 -20.12
C LYS A 65 -1.80 -5.81 -21.32
N ARG A 66 -0.54 -5.62 -21.76
CA ARG A 66 0.05 -6.35 -22.89
C ARG A 66 0.39 -7.80 -22.53
N ILE A 67 0.95 -8.02 -21.34
CA ILE A 67 1.48 -9.33 -20.92
C ILE A 67 0.39 -10.19 -20.26
N GLU A 68 -0.32 -9.66 -19.26
CA GLU A 68 -1.32 -10.40 -18.46
C GLU A 68 -2.78 -10.15 -18.94
N GLY A 69 -2.96 -9.24 -19.91
CA GLY A 69 -4.27 -8.82 -20.37
C GLY A 69 -5.03 -7.98 -19.33
N TRP A 70 -6.35 -7.89 -19.52
CA TRP A 70 -7.23 -7.18 -18.60
C TRP A 70 -7.24 -7.83 -17.22
N SER A 71 -7.21 -9.16 -17.14
CA SER A 71 -7.23 -9.89 -15.86
C SER A 71 -6.08 -9.51 -14.92
N GLY A 72 -4.91 -9.17 -15.47
CA GLY A 72 -3.74 -8.71 -14.70
C GLY A 72 -3.93 -7.37 -14.00
N LEU A 73 -4.71 -6.46 -14.60
CA LEU A 73 -4.97 -5.14 -14.02
C LEU A 73 -5.82 -5.24 -12.74
N TRP A 74 -6.73 -6.20 -12.66
CA TRP A 74 -7.57 -6.42 -11.47
C TRP A 74 -7.01 -7.48 -10.51
N LYS A 75 -5.74 -7.93 -10.69
CA LYS A 75 -5.05 -8.70 -9.65
C LYS A 75 -5.03 -7.89 -8.36
N GLY A 76 -5.36 -8.54 -7.24
CA GLY A 76 -5.49 -7.90 -5.94
C GLY A 76 -6.88 -7.32 -5.63
N TYR A 77 -7.85 -7.38 -6.56
CA TYR A 77 -9.22 -6.90 -6.28
C TYR A 77 -9.88 -7.66 -5.14
N MET A 78 -9.86 -9.01 -5.18
CA MET A 78 -10.44 -9.86 -4.14
C MET A 78 -9.88 -9.60 -2.73
N PRO A 79 -8.55 -9.64 -2.49
CA PRO A 79 -8.02 -9.36 -1.15
C PRO A 79 -8.27 -7.90 -0.73
N SER A 80 -8.29 -6.95 -1.66
CA SER A 80 -8.64 -5.55 -1.36
C SER A 80 -10.10 -5.39 -0.95
N ALA A 81 -11.02 -6.05 -1.66
CA ALA A 81 -12.45 -6.07 -1.36
C ALA A 81 -12.71 -6.70 0.02
N LEU A 82 -12.09 -7.84 0.30
CA LEU A 82 -12.20 -8.51 1.61
C LEU A 82 -11.66 -7.61 2.73
N SER A 83 -10.48 -7.02 2.55
CA SER A 83 -9.91 -6.09 3.54
C SER A 83 -10.84 -4.89 3.78
N SER A 84 -11.45 -4.36 2.72
CA SER A 84 -12.32 -3.19 2.80
C SER A 84 -13.62 -3.50 3.52
N ILE A 85 -14.23 -4.66 3.26
CA ILE A 85 -15.43 -5.13 3.98
C ILE A 85 -15.13 -5.30 5.47
N ILE A 86 -14.00 -5.91 5.82
CA ILE A 86 -13.59 -6.11 7.21
C ILE A 86 -13.37 -4.77 7.91
N ILE A 87 -12.67 -3.83 7.27
CA ILE A 87 -12.43 -2.49 7.82
C ILE A 87 -13.73 -1.72 7.96
N ILE A 88 -14.58 -1.66 6.93
CA ILE A 88 -15.88 -0.96 6.98
C ILE A 88 -16.76 -1.54 8.08
N THR A 89 -16.79 -2.87 8.24
CA THR A 89 -17.56 -3.53 9.31
C THR A 89 -17.01 -3.17 10.68
N PHE A 90 -15.68 -3.24 10.85
CA PHE A 90 -15.00 -2.89 12.10
C PHE A 90 -15.24 -1.43 12.50
N VAL A 91 -15.02 -0.51 11.55
CA VAL A 91 -15.26 0.93 11.74
C VAL A 91 -16.74 1.21 11.95
N GLY A 92 -17.65 0.49 11.28
CA GLY A 92 -19.09 0.62 11.48
C GLY A 92 -19.53 0.21 12.88
N ILE A 93 -18.99 -0.89 13.42
CA ILE A 93 -19.31 -1.38 14.78
C ILE A 93 -18.78 -0.40 15.83
N ILE A 94 -17.53 0.05 15.71
CA ILE A 94 -16.94 1.02 16.64
C ILE A 94 -17.59 2.40 16.49
N GLY A 95 -17.83 2.84 15.25
CA GLY A 95 -18.48 4.11 14.93
C GLY A 95 -19.93 4.17 15.40
N ALA A 96 -20.68 3.06 15.37
CA ALA A 96 -22.03 2.98 15.92
C ALA A 96 -22.09 3.14 17.45
N SER A 97 -20.96 2.94 18.15
CA SER A 97 -20.83 3.23 19.59
C SER A 97 -20.58 4.71 19.91
N MET A 98 -20.31 5.54 18.88
CA MET A 98 -20.21 7.00 19.01
C MET A 98 -21.54 7.64 18.61
N SER A 99 -22.06 8.49 19.49
CA SER A 99 -23.42 9.05 19.44
C SER A 99 -23.75 9.68 18.08
N PHE A 100 -24.75 9.11 17.41
CA PHE A 100 -25.38 9.66 16.20
C PHE A 100 -25.99 11.04 16.52
N ARG A 101 -25.46 12.11 15.93
CA ARG A 101 -26.18 13.39 15.80
C ARG A 101 -26.83 13.47 14.41
N PRO A 102 -28.16 13.59 14.30
CA PRO A 102 -28.81 13.77 13.01
C PRO A 102 -28.45 15.15 12.44
N GLY A 103 -27.87 15.20 11.23
CA GLY A 103 -27.67 16.44 10.47
C GLY A 103 -26.23 16.94 10.31
N GLY A 104 -25.22 16.28 10.89
CA GLY A 104 -23.80 16.64 10.71
C GLY A 104 -23.11 15.75 9.68
N ALA A 105 -22.29 16.34 8.81
CA ALA A 105 -21.40 15.61 7.92
C ALA A 105 -20.66 14.50 8.68
N HIS A 106 -20.60 13.31 8.08
CA HIS A 106 -20.03 12.10 8.66
C HIS A 106 -18.51 12.23 8.91
N THR A 107 -18.14 12.97 9.95
CA THR A 107 -16.79 12.95 10.50
C THR A 107 -16.85 12.22 11.83
N VAL A 108 -16.08 11.14 11.95
CA VAL A 108 -15.88 10.48 13.24
C VAL A 108 -15.05 11.45 14.08
N GLU A 109 -15.73 12.27 14.87
CA GLU A 109 -15.09 13.22 15.77
C GLU A 109 -14.46 12.45 16.94
N ILE A 110 -13.22 12.02 16.75
CA ILE A 110 -12.43 11.45 17.84
C ILE A 110 -12.00 12.62 18.73
N GLU A 111 -12.77 12.88 19.79
CA GLU A 111 -12.65 14.03 20.70
C GLU A 111 -11.27 14.16 21.38
N SER A 112 -10.53 13.05 21.50
CA SER A 112 -9.20 13.06 22.16
C SER A 112 -8.12 12.57 21.21
N SER A 113 -7.03 13.34 21.08
CA SER A 113 -5.84 12.94 20.31
C SER A 113 -5.32 11.54 20.69
N PHE A 114 -5.44 11.13 21.96
CA PHE A 114 -5.02 9.80 22.41
C PHE A 114 -5.85 8.66 21.81
N ARG A 115 -7.19 8.77 21.82
CA ARG A 115 -8.08 7.78 21.19
C ARG A 115 -7.81 7.66 19.68
N LEU A 116 -7.46 8.76 19.03
CA LEU A 116 -7.13 8.77 17.60
C LEU A 116 -5.85 7.96 17.34
N VAL A 117 -4.85 8.10 18.20
CA VAL A 117 -3.58 7.39 18.09
C VAL A 117 -3.79 5.91 18.32
N LEU A 118 -4.48 5.53 19.40
CA LEU A 118 -4.80 4.12 19.65
C LEU A 118 -5.59 3.50 18.50
N TYR A 119 -6.59 4.23 17.99
CA TYR A 119 -7.37 3.80 16.84
C TYR A 119 -6.52 3.62 15.58
N ALA A 120 -5.66 4.60 15.26
CA ALA A 120 -4.79 4.56 14.10
C ALA A 120 -3.73 3.45 14.20
N SER A 121 -3.13 3.25 15.38
CA SER A 121 -2.18 2.16 15.64
C SER A 121 -2.85 0.80 15.52
N PHE A 122 -4.06 0.65 16.07
CA PHE A 122 -4.83 -0.60 15.93
C PHE A 122 -5.20 -0.87 14.47
N LEU A 123 -5.65 0.15 13.74
CA LEU A 123 -5.98 0.02 12.32
C LEU A 123 -4.73 -0.31 11.48
N ALA A 124 -3.56 0.24 11.83
CA ALA A 124 -2.29 -0.10 11.18
C ALA A 124 -1.93 -1.58 11.39
N LEU A 125 -2.09 -2.10 12.61
CA LEU A 125 -1.90 -3.53 12.89
C LEU A 125 -2.91 -4.40 12.13
N LEU A 126 -4.18 -3.99 12.09
CA LEU A 126 -5.21 -4.72 11.36
C LEU A 126 -4.93 -4.79 9.86
N THR A 127 -4.41 -3.70 9.27
CA THR A 127 -4.17 -3.56 7.82
C THR A 127 -2.82 -4.12 7.34
N THR A 128 -1.88 -4.35 8.24
CA THR A 128 -0.55 -4.89 7.91
C THR A 128 -0.60 -6.23 7.16
N PRO A 129 -1.27 -7.29 7.67
CA PRO A 129 -1.32 -8.58 6.95
C PRO A 129 -2.03 -8.46 5.61
N PHE A 130 -3.09 -7.64 5.52
CA PHE A 130 -3.75 -7.37 4.23
C PHE A 130 -2.82 -6.69 3.24
N THR A 131 -1.95 -5.78 3.68
CA THR A 131 -0.94 -5.16 2.81
C THR A 131 -0.03 -6.21 2.20
N VAL A 132 0.48 -7.15 3.01
CA VAL A 132 1.36 -8.23 2.53
C VAL A 132 0.61 -9.08 1.50
N ILE A 133 -0.60 -9.52 1.82
CA ILE A 133 -1.41 -10.37 0.93
C ILE A 133 -1.76 -9.63 -0.37
N ILE A 134 -2.19 -8.36 -0.30
CA ILE A 134 -2.55 -7.56 -1.47
C ILE A 134 -1.33 -7.32 -2.35
N ASN A 135 -0.20 -6.90 -1.77
CA ASN A 135 1.00 -6.59 -2.53
C ASN A 135 1.54 -7.85 -3.21
N ARG A 136 1.62 -8.98 -2.50
CA ARG A 136 2.01 -10.27 -3.10
C ARG A 136 1.02 -10.77 -4.14
N ALA A 137 -0.28 -10.60 -3.92
CA ALA A 137 -1.29 -10.98 -4.91
C ALA A 137 -1.17 -10.18 -6.21
N ILE A 138 -0.72 -8.92 -6.11
CA ILE A 138 -0.49 -8.04 -7.25
C ILE A 138 0.81 -8.39 -7.97
N THR A 139 1.88 -8.69 -7.25
CA THR A 139 3.21 -8.97 -7.83
C THR A 139 3.40 -10.42 -8.27
N THR A 140 2.52 -11.34 -7.90
CA THR A 140 2.64 -12.75 -8.25
C THR A 140 2.43 -12.99 -9.74
N PRO A 141 3.28 -13.81 -10.40
CA PRO A 141 3.17 -14.10 -11.82
C PRO A 141 2.04 -15.08 -12.15
N HIS A 142 1.61 -15.92 -11.21
CA HIS A 142 0.54 -16.90 -11.40
C HIS A 142 -0.87 -16.29 -11.38
N LYS A 143 -1.83 -16.99 -11.99
CA LYS A 143 -3.27 -16.67 -11.87
C LYS A 143 -3.81 -17.18 -10.54
N LEU A 144 -4.40 -16.28 -9.77
CA LEU A 144 -5.01 -16.63 -8.48
C LEU A 144 -6.49 -16.96 -8.66
N PRO A 145 -6.97 -18.11 -8.15
CA PRO A 145 -8.39 -18.43 -8.18
C PRO A 145 -9.18 -17.46 -7.29
N TRP A 146 -10.24 -16.87 -7.85
CA TRP A 146 -11.06 -15.88 -7.14
C TRP A 146 -11.87 -16.52 -6.00
N PHE A 147 -12.41 -17.72 -6.23
CA PHE A 147 -13.33 -18.41 -5.30
C PHE A 147 -12.65 -19.42 -4.38
N ALA A 148 -11.33 -19.58 -4.46
CA ALA A 148 -10.57 -20.50 -3.61
C ALA A 148 -9.51 -19.74 -2.79
N PRO A 149 -9.92 -18.94 -1.77
CA PRO A 149 -9.01 -18.07 -1.04
C PRO A 149 -7.90 -18.84 -0.31
N LEU A 150 -8.18 -20.05 0.17
CA LEU A 150 -7.18 -20.90 0.83
C LEU A 150 -6.08 -21.35 -0.14
N ARG A 151 -6.44 -21.73 -1.37
CA ARG A 151 -5.45 -22.07 -2.41
C ARG A 151 -4.63 -20.84 -2.80
N SER A 152 -5.29 -19.68 -2.94
CA SER A 152 -4.59 -18.42 -3.21
C SER A 152 -3.62 -18.05 -2.08
N LEU A 153 -3.98 -18.26 -0.82
CA LEU A 153 -3.06 -18.03 0.30
C LEU A 153 -1.88 -19.01 0.29
N GLN A 154 -2.09 -20.28 -0.09
CA GLN A 154 -1.02 -21.26 -0.24
C GLN A 154 -0.01 -20.90 -1.33
N ILE A 155 -0.47 -20.23 -2.40
CA ILE A 155 0.39 -19.74 -3.48
C ILE A 155 1.16 -18.47 -3.02
N LEU A 156 0.53 -17.62 -2.21
CA LEU A 156 1.07 -16.31 -1.83
C LEU A 156 1.99 -16.34 -0.61
N LEU A 157 1.72 -17.24 0.33
CA LEU A 157 2.41 -17.33 1.61
C LEU A 157 3.25 -18.60 1.65
N THR A 158 4.41 -18.51 2.29
CA THR A 158 5.25 -19.69 2.50
C THR A 158 4.56 -20.65 3.48
N PRO A 159 4.87 -21.96 3.45
CA PRO A 159 4.37 -22.90 4.43
C PRO A 159 4.64 -22.44 5.88
N TYR A 160 5.77 -21.77 6.11
CA TYR A 160 6.11 -21.18 7.40
C TYR A 160 5.13 -20.08 7.82
N GLU A 161 4.81 -19.13 6.93
CA GLU A 161 3.89 -18.02 7.18
C GLU A 161 2.45 -18.49 7.39
N LEU A 162 2.04 -19.58 6.73
CA LEU A 162 0.71 -20.18 6.90
C LEU A 162 0.52 -20.80 8.29
N HIS A 163 1.55 -21.48 8.80
CA HIS A 163 1.51 -22.07 10.15
C HIS A 163 1.71 -21.03 11.25
N ARG A 164 2.40 -19.92 10.95
CA ARG A 164 2.71 -18.84 11.90
C ARG A 164 2.25 -17.49 11.35
N PRO A 165 0.96 -17.14 11.44
CA PRO A 165 0.43 -15.90 10.86
C PRO A 165 1.02 -14.63 11.48
N TRP A 166 1.53 -14.70 12.72
CA TRP A 166 2.27 -13.59 13.35
C TRP A 166 3.60 -13.28 12.64
N ALA A 167 4.14 -14.20 11.83
CA ALA A 167 5.33 -13.95 11.04
C ALA A 167 5.13 -12.85 9.99
N LEU A 168 3.89 -12.62 9.53
CA LEU A 168 3.55 -11.53 8.60
C LEU A 168 3.75 -10.14 9.23
N TYR A 169 3.63 -10.06 10.56
CA TYR A 169 3.88 -8.85 11.33
C TYR A 169 5.38 -8.67 11.61
N LEU A 170 6.08 -9.78 11.83
CA LEU A 170 7.52 -9.81 12.13
C LEU A 170 8.41 -9.73 10.87
N GLY A 171 7.83 -9.43 9.70
CA GLY A 171 8.61 -9.16 8.49
C GLY A 171 9.65 -8.05 8.73
N PRO A 172 10.84 -8.14 8.11
CA PRO A 172 11.99 -7.30 8.44
C PRO A 172 11.66 -5.82 8.25
N GLY A 173 11.37 -5.10 9.34
CA GLY A 173 11.13 -3.66 9.32
C GLY A 173 9.79 -3.18 8.71
N LEU A 174 8.89 -4.08 8.26
CA LEU A 174 7.62 -3.67 7.64
C LEU A 174 6.72 -2.89 8.60
N LEU A 175 6.58 -3.38 9.84
CA LEU A 175 5.80 -2.70 10.87
C LEU A 175 6.37 -1.32 11.20
N LEU A 176 7.69 -1.17 11.19
CA LEU A 176 8.34 0.12 11.43
C LEU A 176 8.00 1.11 10.31
N ALA A 177 8.12 0.69 9.05
CA ALA A 177 7.78 1.52 7.89
C ALA A 177 6.30 1.98 7.95
N ARG A 178 5.39 1.04 8.25
CA ARG A 178 3.95 1.34 8.38
C ARG A 178 3.65 2.25 9.57
N SER A 179 4.29 2.02 10.71
CA SER A 179 4.11 2.85 11.91
C SER A 179 4.60 4.27 11.68
N LEU A 180 5.75 4.46 11.03
CA LEU A 180 6.27 5.77 10.67
C LEU A 180 5.35 6.51 9.70
N HIS A 181 4.80 5.80 8.70
CA HIS A 181 3.83 6.37 7.78
C HIS A 181 2.59 6.87 8.54
N VAL A 182 1.95 5.99 9.34
CA VAL A 182 0.75 6.36 10.11
C VAL A 182 1.04 7.48 11.09
N PHE A 183 2.18 7.44 11.76
CA PHE A 183 2.63 8.50 12.65
C PHE A 183 2.72 9.85 11.91
N TRP A 184 3.31 9.87 10.72
CA TRP A 184 3.44 11.09 9.93
C TRP A 184 2.07 11.67 9.55
N LEU A 185 1.15 10.85 9.06
CA LEU A 185 -0.20 11.31 8.69
C LEU A 185 -0.99 11.81 9.91
N VAL A 186 -0.96 11.06 11.02
CA VAL A 186 -1.84 11.30 12.17
C VAL A 186 -1.32 12.41 13.07
N PHE A 187 -0.01 12.52 13.27
CA PHE A 187 0.58 13.51 14.18
C PHE A 187 1.11 14.72 13.43
N VAL A 188 1.96 14.51 12.42
CA VAL A 188 2.69 15.59 11.77
C VAL A 188 1.75 16.39 10.87
N GLN A 189 1.06 15.73 9.94
CA GLN A 189 0.16 16.43 9.02
C GLN A 189 -1.07 17.00 9.73
N ARG A 190 -1.68 16.26 10.66
CA ARG A 190 -2.82 16.79 11.44
C ARG A 190 -2.41 17.90 12.41
N GLY A 191 -1.24 17.79 13.02
CA GLY A 191 -0.66 18.84 13.86
C GLY A 191 -0.42 20.11 13.05
N MET A 192 0.19 19.99 11.88
CA MET A 192 0.42 21.11 10.97
C MET A 192 -0.89 21.73 10.47
N ARG A 193 -1.90 20.90 10.18
CA ARG A 193 -3.25 21.38 9.82
C ARG A 193 -3.83 22.26 10.93
N ARG A 194 -3.79 21.81 12.19
CA ARG A 194 -4.29 22.58 13.34
C ARG A 194 -3.52 23.88 13.57
N LEU A 195 -2.22 23.90 13.25
CA LEU A 195 -1.38 25.08 13.43
C LEU A 195 -1.62 26.13 12.33
N LEU A 196 -1.76 25.69 11.07
CA LEU A 196 -1.85 26.59 9.91
C LEU A 196 -3.29 26.93 9.50
N LEU A 197 -4.25 26.05 9.78
CA LEU A 197 -5.65 26.21 9.41
C LEU A 197 -6.53 26.23 10.66
N PRO A 198 -7.36 27.27 10.87
CA PRO A 198 -8.32 27.29 11.96
C PRO A 198 -9.38 26.19 11.76
N ASP A 199 -9.91 25.66 12.87
CA ASP A 199 -10.94 24.62 12.84
C ASP A 199 -12.18 25.11 12.07
N PHE A 200 -12.56 24.41 11.01
CA PHE A 200 -13.78 24.67 10.20
C PHE A 200 -15.07 24.67 11.02
N LYS A 201 -15.03 24.21 12.27
CA LYS A 201 -16.18 24.17 13.18
C LYS A 201 -16.68 25.56 13.59
N THR A 202 -15.83 26.58 13.62
CA THR A 202 -16.25 27.95 13.98
C THR A 202 -17.06 28.65 12.88
N VAL A 203 -17.11 28.09 11.67
CA VAL A 203 -17.87 28.66 10.53
C VAL A 203 -19.28 28.06 10.40
N TYR A 204 -19.56 26.92 11.03
CA TYR A 204 -20.84 26.22 10.91
C TYR A 204 -21.94 26.72 11.86
N ASP A 205 -21.59 27.54 12.87
CA ASP A 205 -22.56 28.04 13.86
C ASP A 205 -23.40 29.24 13.36
N GLY A 206 -23.28 29.58 12.08
CA GLY A 206 -23.95 30.72 11.47
C GLY A 206 -24.42 30.45 10.05
N GLY A 207 -25.32 29.48 9.86
CA GLY A 207 -26.38 29.42 8.82
C GLY A 207 -26.06 29.65 7.32
N ASP A 208 -24.84 30.00 6.93
CA ASP A 208 -24.54 30.52 5.60
C ASP A 208 -23.34 29.80 4.99
N GLN A 209 -23.62 28.67 4.31
CA GLN A 209 -22.62 27.87 3.58
C GLN A 209 -21.86 28.67 2.51
N ARG A 210 -22.36 29.85 2.11
CA ARG A 210 -21.72 30.70 1.09
C ARG A 210 -20.37 31.29 1.51
N ASN A 211 -20.05 31.32 2.80
CA ASN A 211 -18.86 31.97 3.36
C ASN A 211 -17.77 30.98 3.87
N MET A 212 -17.84 29.69 3.51
CA MET A 212 -16.86 28.68 3.95
C MET A 212 -15.41 29.03 3.57
N PHE A 213 -15.22 29.77 2.48
CA PHE A 213 -13.91 30.16 1.97
C PHE A 213 -13.48 31.58 2.34
N THR A 214 -14.36 32.42 2.88
CA THR A 214 -14.04 33.84 3.15
C THR A 214 -13.25 34.06 4.43
N GLY A 215 -13.26 33.08 5.35
CA GLY A 215 -12.45 33.11 6.59
C GLY A 215 -11.08 32.43 6.47
N LEU A 216 -10.77 31.80 5.33
CA LEU A 216 -9.51 31.10 5.13
C LEU A 216 -8.46 32.06 4.57
N SER A 217 -7.37 32.27 5.31
CA SER A 217 -6.20 32.97 4.78
C SER A 217 -5.65 32.20 3.57
N PRO A 218 -5.66 32.76 2.34
CA PRO A 218 -5.15 32.07 1.15
C PRO A 218 -3.68 31.68 1.30
N ILE A 219 -2.92 32.48 2.06
CA ILE A 219 -1.52 32.26 2.37
C ILE A 219 -1.36 31.04 3.29
N GLY A 220 -2.18 30.91 4.33
CA GLY A 220 -2.16 29.76 5.24
C GLY A 220 -2.51 28.44 4.53
N VAL A 221 -3.51 28.48 3.65
CA VAL A 221 -3.86 27.35 2.78
C VAL A 221 -2.71 27.00 1.83
N GLY A 222 -2.08 28.01 1.21
CA GLY A 222 -0.91 27.81 0.34
C GLY A 222 0.25 27.13 1.06
N PHE A 223 0.60 27.58 2.27
CA PHE A 223 1.64 26.93 3.08
C PHE A 223 1.28 25.51 3.47
N TYR A 224 0.02 25.26 3.84
CA TYR A 224 -0.43 23.90 4.17
C TYR A 224 -0.36 22.97 2.97
N ILE A 225 -0.81 23.40 1.78
CA ILE A 225 -0.71 22.62 0.54
C ILE A 225 0.76 22.33 0.21
N ALA A 226 1.63 23.35 0.28
CA ALA A 226 3.06 23.17 0.03
C ALA A 226 3.68 22.18 1.03
N PHE A 227 3.34 22.29 2.32
CA PHE A 227 3.81 21.37 3.35
C PHE A 227 3.35 19.93 3.11
N VAL A 228 2.06 19.72 2.82
CA VAL A 228 1.51 18.39 2.52
C VAL A 228 2.19 17.82 1.26
N GLY A 229 2.31 18.61 0.20
CA GLY A 229 2.94 18.19 -1.04
C GLY A 229 4.40 17.80 -0.87
N ILE A 230 5.21 18.68 -0.27
CA ILE A 230 6.65 18.42 -0.04
C ILE A 230 6.84 17.22 0.90
N SER A 231 6.06 17.14 1.98
CA SER A 231 6.17 16.01 2.92
C SER A 231 5.75 14.68 2.28
N ALA A 232 4.78 14.69 1.37
CA ALA A 232 4.38 13.50 0.63
C ALA A 232 5.50 12.98 -0.29
N VAL A 233 6.22 13.90 -0.95
CA VAL A 233 7.33 13.55 -1.83
C VAL A 233 8.54 13.07 -1.03
N LEU A 234 8.98 13.83 -0.02
CA LEU A 234 10.25 13.58 0.66
C LEU A 234 10.17 12.50 1.75
N VAL A 235 9.00 12.30 2.36
CA VAL A 235 8.86 11.40 3.51
C VAL A 235 7.96 10.22 3.19
N LEU A 236 6.74 10.46 2.70
CA LEU A 236 5.77 9.39 2.49
C LEU A 236 6.14 8.49 1.31
N THR A 237 6.63 9.07 0.20
CA THR A 237 6.98 8.27 -0.99
C THR A 237 8.10 7.26 -0.70
N PRO A 238 9.24 7.63 -0.10
CA PRO A 238 10.28 6.65 0.27
C PRO A 238 9.76 5.59 1.25
N LEU A 239 8.95 5.99 2.24
CA LEU A 239 8.35 5.05 3.19
C LEU A 239 7.44 4.03 2.49
N GLU A 240 6.63 4.46 1.53
CA GLU A 240 5.77 3.57 0.76
C GLU A 240 6.55 2.65 -0.17
N VAL A 241 7.63 3.12 -0.81
CA VAL A 241 8.50 2.29 -1.65
C VAL A 241 9.16 1.20 -0.80
N ILE A 242 9.75 1.56 0.33
CA ILE A 242 10.39 0.61 1.25
C ILE A 242 9.36 -0.37 1.80
N ALA A 243 8.20 0.11 2.26
CA ALA A 243 7.13 -0.76 2.76
C ALA A 243 6.61 -1.73 1.69
N THR A 244 6.52 -1.29 0.43
CA THR A 244 6.11 -2.16 -0.69
C THR A 244 7.13 -3.29 -0.88
N ARG A 245 8.42 -2.96 -0.93
CA ARG A 245 9.49 -3.96 -1.13
C ARG A 245 9.57 -4.97 0.02
N LEU A 246 9.53 -4.49 1.26
CA LEU A 246 9.53 -5.34 2.45
C LEU A 246 8.28 -6.24 2.53
N SER A 247 7.13 -5.78 2.03
CA SER A 247 5.91 -6.59 2.04
C SER A 247 5.85 -7.67 0.96
N VAL A 248 6.57 -7.47 -0.15
CA VAL A 248 6.64 -8.46 -1.25
C VAL A 248 7.62 -9.57 -0.90
N GLN A 249 8.68 -9.26 -0.14
CA GLN A 249 9.65 -10.25 0.33
C GLN A 249 8.97 -11.38 1.13
N ARG A 250 9.30 -12.62 0.78
CA ARG A 250 8.85 -13.83 1.47
C ARG A 250 9.74 -14.12 2.67
N ASN A 251 9.14 -14.55 3.78
CA ASN A 251 9.90 -14.96 4.95
C ASN A 251 10.29 -16.44 4.81
N ASN A 252 11.51 -16.66 4.33
CA ASN A 252 12.14 -17.98 4.28
C ASN A 252 13.07 -18.10 5.49
N SER A 253 12.62 -18.77 6.56
CA SER A 253 13.54 -19.10 7.65
C SER A 253 14.57 -20.09 7.11
N GLN A 254 15.83 -19.69 6.98
CA GLN A 254 16.98 -20.55 6.66
C GLN A 254 17.22 -21.72 7.65
N SER A 255 16.31 -22.00 8.58
CA SER A 255 16.55 -22.86 9.75
C SER A 255 15.48 -23.92 9.98
N GLY A 256 14.75 -24.34 8.95
CA GLY A 256 13.66 -25.27 9.15
C GLY A 256 13.40 -26.23 8.01
N GLY A 257 14.42 -26.85 7.40
CA GLY A 257 14.30 -28.09 6.59
C GLY A 257 13.33 -28.11 5.40
N PHE A 258 12.52 -27.07 5.21
CA PHE A 258 11.65 -26.82 4.09
C PHE A 258 12.46 -25.90 3.18
N GLY A 259 12.91 -26.44 2.06
CA GLY A 259 13.68 -25.73 1.05
C GLY A 259 12.95 -24.49 0.51
N PRO A 260 13.57 -23.75 -0.42
CA PRO A 260 12.92 -22.64 -1.11
C PRO A 260 11.53 -23.10 -1.54
N ALA A 261 10.51 -22.27 -1.29
CA ALA A 261 9.17 -22.59 -1.76
C ALA A 261 9.29 -22.91 -3.25
N ALA A 262 9.03 -24.17 -3.61
CA ALA A 262 9.21 -24.71 -4.95
C ALA A 262 8.39 -23.87 -5.93
N GLN A 263 9.00 -22.82 -6.45
CA GLN A 263 8.59 -22.16 -7.68
C GLN A 263 9.31 -22.76 -8.87
N ASP A 264 10.41 -23.48 -8.63
CA ASP A 264 11.10 -24.27 -9.62
C ASP A 264 10.77 -25.76 -9.41
N GLU A 265 10.00 -26.29 -10.37
CA GLU A 265 10.01 -27.67 -10.89
C GLU A 265 8.77 -28.58 -10.74
N ASP A 266 7.86 -28.52 -9.75
CA ASP A 266 6.82 -29.59 -9.65
C ASP A 266 5.44 -29.18 -9.04
N GLN A 267 4.78 -28.13 -9.56
CA GLN A 267 3.32 -28.00 -9.43
C GLN A 267 2.65 -27.85 -10.80
N PRO A 268 2.20 -28.95 -11.43
CA PRO A 268 1.69 -28.97 -12.80
C PRO A 268 0.39 -28.18 -13.05
N ASP A 269 -0.22 -27.61 -12.01
CA ASP A 269 -1.56 -26.99 -12.08
C ASP A 269 -1.58 -25.45 -11.93
N LEU A 270 -0.42 -24.77 -11.77
CA LEU A 270 -0.38 -23.33 -11.60
C LEU A 270 -0.28 -22.59 -12.94
N GLU A 271 -1.42 -22.14 -13.46
CA GLU A 271 -1.48 -21.36 -14.70
C GLU A 271 -0.71 -20.03 -14.56
N PHE A 272 0.36 -19.88 -15.34
CA PHE A 272 1.12 -18.65 -15.45
C PHE A 272 0.26 -17.54 -16.06
N ALA A 273 0.27 -16.33 -15.48
CA ALA A 273 -0.59 -15.24 -15.96
C ALA A 273 -0.01 -14.50 -17.17
N GLY A 274 1.32 -14.55 -17.37
CA GLY A 274 2.00 -13.93 -18.50
C GLY A 274 2.01 -14.80 -19.76
N ARG A 275 2.40 -14.19 -20.88
CA ARG A 275 2.73 -14.90 -22.13
C ARG A 275 4.24 -15.17 -22.15
N ASP A 276 4.70 -16.02 -21.24
CA ASP A 276 6.11 -16.46 -21.13
C ASP A 276 7.13 -15.41 -20.63
N GLU A 277 6.69 -14.21 -20.22
CA GLU A 277 7.52 -13.17 -19.61
C GLU A 277 6.84 -12.59 -18.36
N ASP A 278 7.63 -12.29 -17.32
CA ASP A 278 7.16 -11.59 -16.14
C ASP A 278 7.02 -10.07 -16.34
N VAL A 279 6.02 -9.50 -15.68
CA VAL A 279 5.75 -8.06 -15.78
C VAL A 279 6.83 -7.23 -15.08
N ILE A 280 7.34 -7.73 -13.96
CA ILE A 280 8.34 -7.09 -13.10
C ILE A 280 9.43 -8.08 -12.72
N ALA A 281 10.63 -7.57 -12.45
CA ALA A 281 11.63 -8.34 -11.71
C ALA A 281 11.53 -8.03 -10.22
N LEU A 282 11.59 -9.08 -9.41
CA LEU A 282 11.69 -8.97 -7.96
C LEU A 282 13.14 -9.19 -7.55
N ARG A 283 13.51 -8.68 -6.36
CA ARG A 283 14.81 -8.98 -5.77
C ARG A 283 14.90 -10.50 -5.54
N PRO A 284 16.04 -11.14 -5.87
CA PRO A 284 16.29 -12.55 -5.58
C PRO A 284 16.05 -12.92 -4.11
N GLU A 285 15.52 -14.12 -3.85
CA GLU A 285 15.18 -14.59 -2.50
C GLU A 285 16.41 -15.02 -1.66
N ASP A 286 17.58 -15.19 -2.29
CA ASP A 286 18.86 -15.53 -1.65
C ASP A 286 19.45 -14.33 -0.88
N GLN A 287 19.11 -13.10 -1.28
CA GLN A 287 19.60 -11.85 -0.68
C GLN A 287 18.45 -10.97 -0.15
N PRO A 288 17.68 -11.44 0.85
CA PRO A 288 16.58 -10.69 1.43
C PRO A 288 17.04 -9.43 2.17
N TYR A 289 16.19 -8.41 2.23
CA TYR A 289 16.44 -7.27 3.10
C TYR A 289 16.37 -7.70 4.58
N SER A 290 17.41 -7.40 5.35
CA SER A 290 17.43 -7.75 6.78
C SER A 290 16.61 -6.80 7.65
N SER A 291 16.49 -5.53 7.24
CA SER A 291 15.91 -4.46 8.05
C SER A 291 15.39 -3.30 7.19
N PHE A 292 14.59 -2.44 7.82
CA PHE A 292 14.09 -1.21 7.19
C PHE A 292 15.21 -0.29 6.68
N ILE A 293 16.24 -0.10 7.51
CA ILE A 293 17.35 0.82 7.20
C ILE A 293 18.21 0.22 6.09
N GLU A 294 18.51 -1.08 6.17
CA GLU A 294 19.25 -1.79 5.13
C GLU A 294 18.50 -1.73 3.80
N CYS A 295 17.19 -2.01 3.79
CA CYS A 295 16.37 -1.88 2.58
C CYS A 295 16.51 -0.52 1.91
N GLY A 296 16.41 0.58 2.68
CA GLY A 296 16.60 1.93 2.14
C GLY A 296 18.00 2.18 1.59
N LYS A 297 19.05 1.73 2.28
CA LYS A 297 20.44 1.88 1.84
C LYS A 297 20.70 1.07 0.56
N THR A 298 20.28 -0.18 0.55
CA THR A 298 20.44 -1.08 -0.59
C THR A 298 19.74 -0.55 -1.84
N ILE A 299 18.53 0.03 -1.71
CA ILE A 299 17.87 0.70 -2.84
C ILE A 299 18.72 1.86 -3.38
N LEU A 300 19.29 2.66 -2.47
CA LEU A 300 20.10 3.82 -2.85
C LEU A 300 21.42 3.41 -3.54
N GLU A 301 22.05 2.35 -3.04
CA GLU A 301 23.33 1.83 -3.54
C GLU A 301 23.16 1.08 -4.87
N GLU A 302 22.18 0.18 -4.97
CA GLU A 302 22.01 -0.69 -6.14
C GLU A 302 21.20 -0.03 -7.28
N GLU A 303 20.18 0.77 -6.96
CA GLU A 303 19.24 1.30 -7.97
C GLU A 303 19.25 2.82 -8.09
N GLY A 304 19.79 3.50 -7.08
CA GLY A 304 19.90 4.95 -7.03
C GLY A 304 18.72 5.66 -6.34
N PRO A 305 18.88 6.97 -6.05
CA PRO A 305 17.93 7.75 -5.25
C PRO A 305 16.56 7.95 -5.93
N GLU A 306 16.52 7.95 -7.26
CA GLU A 306 15.30 8.12 -8.05
C GLU A 306 14.29 7.00 -7.80
N THR A 307 14.76 5.80 -7.44
CA THR A 307 13.90 4.65 -7.13
C THR A 307 13.03 4.89 -5.89
N LEU A 308 13.55 5.58 -4.88
CA LEU A 308 12.78 5.94 -3.68
C LEU A 308 11.68 6.97 -3.94
N LEU A 309 11.79 7.70 -5.05
CA LEU A 309 10.80 8.70 -5.47
C LEU A 309 9.90 8.20 -6.62
N ARG A 310 9.86 6.88 -6.87
CA ARG A 310 9.02 6.32 -7.94
C ARG A 310 7.55 6.63 -7.72
N ALA A 311 6.98 7.29 -8.73
CA ALA A 311 5.59 7.72 -8.76
C ALA A 311 5.20 8.57 -7.53
N TRP A 312 6.10 9.44 -7.09
CA TRP A 312 5.87 10.40 -5.99
C TRP A 312 4.60 11.25 -6.19
N TRP A 313 4.27 11.58 -7.44
CA TRP A 313 3.10 12.41 -7.77
C TRP A 313 1.79 11.73 -7.41
N VAL A 314 1.73 10.39 -7.40
CA VAL A 314 0.54 9.62 -7.01
C VAL A 314 0.32 9.76 -5.51
N THR A 315 1.37 9.59 -4.70
CA THR A 315 1.32 9.79 -3.24
C THR A 315 1.00 11.24 -2.90
N MET A 316 1.60 12.20 -3.61
CA MET A 316 1.30 13.62 -3.45
C MET A 316 -0.19 13.92 -3.74
N ALA A 317 -0.73 13.44 -4.85
CA ALA A 317 -2.13 13.65 -5.19
C ALA A 317 -3.07 13.00 -4.16
N ALA A 318 -2.80 11.75 -3.76
CA ALA A 318 -3.60 11.02 -2.79
C ALA A 318 -3.62 11.70 -1.42
N THR A 319 -2.45 12.16 -0.95
CA THR A 319 -2.32 12.87 0.34
C THR A 319 -2.96 14.25 0.31
N LEU A 320 -2.86 14.99 -0.79
CA LEU A 320 -3.56 16.27 -0.97
C LEU A 320 -5.09 16.08 -0.97
N ILE A 321 -5.61 15.11 -1.72
CA ILE A 321 -7.05 14.80 -1.71
C ILE A 321 -7.50 14.41 -0.29
N GLY A 322 -6.73 13.56 0.40
CA GLY A 322 -7.01 13.16 1.77
C GLY A 322 -6.90 14.29 2.80
N ALA A 323 -6.08 15.31 2.56
CA ALA A 323 -5.93 16.46 3.45
C ALA A 323 -7.17 17.38 3.47
N PHE A 324 -7.92 17.41 2.37
CA PHE A 324 -9.12 18.25 2.20
C PHE A 324 -10.45 17.49 2.28
N SER A 325 -10.41 16.15 2.33
CA SER A 325 -11.58 15.31 2.64
C SER A 325 -11.93 15.30 4.13
#